data_AF-A0A965D874-F1
#
_entry.id   AF-A0A965D874-F1
#
_cell.length_a   1.000
_cell.length_b   1.000
_cell.length_c   1.000
_cell.angle_alpha   90.00
_cell.angle_beta   90.00
_cell.angle_gamma   90.00
#
_symmetry.space_group_name_H-M   'P 1'
#
loop_
_entity.id
_entity.type
_entity.pdbx_description
1 polymer ?
#
loop_
_entity_poly.entity_id
_entity_poly.type
_entity_poly.pdbx_seq_one_letter_code
_entity_poly.pdbx_strand_id
1 'polypeptide(L)' 'AHASSTLKFFDWAYKNGDKTADDLDYVPMPPSVKDAIRKSWANIKDGAGKPIAY' A
#
# COMPACT_ATOMS: atom_id res chain seq x y z
N ALA A 1 -11.98 -3.05 10.94
CA ALA A 1 -11.73 -4.29 10.17
C ALA A 1 -11.26 -4.01 8.73
N HIS A 2 -11.99 -3.21 7.94
CA HIS A 2 -11.70 -3.01 6.51
C HIS A 2 -10.34 -2.38 6.19
N ALA A 3 -9.88 -1.41 6.99
CA ALA A 3 -8.63 -0.70 6.71
C ALA A 3 -7.39 -1.61 6.66
N SER A 4 -7.25 -2.59 7.55
CA SER A 4 -6.13 -3.54 7.52
C SER A 4 -6.12 -4.36 6.23
N SER A 5 -7.29 -4.87 5.81
CA SER A 5 -7.43 -5.62 4.55
C SER A 5 -7.13 -4.76 3.32
N THR A 6 -7.54 -3.48 3.33
CA THR A 6 -7.22 -2.53 2.27
C THR A 6 -5.70 -2.31 2.16
N LEU A 7 -5.01 -2.07 3.28
CA LEU A 7 -3.56 -1.88 3.27
C LEU A 7 -2.82 -3.15 2.79
N LYS A 8 -3.27 -4.34 3.19
CA LYS A 8 -2.75 -5.63 2.70
C LYS A 8 -2.91 -5.79 1.19
N PHE A 9 -4.07 -5.43 0.65
CA PHE A 9 -4.32 -5.49 -0.79
C PHE A 9 -3.35 -4.57 -1.55
N PHE A 10 -3.19 -3.32 -1.12
CA PHE A 10 -2.28 -2.39 -1.78
C PHE A 10 -0.81 -2.77 -1.60
N ASP A 11 -0.41 -3.34 -0.46
CA ASP A 11 0.96 -3.85 -0.31
C ASP A 11 1.24 -5.01 -1.26
N TRP A 12 0.28 -5.94 -1.41
CA TRP A 12 0.37 -7.01 -2.40
C TRP A 12 0.44 -6.44 -3.83
N ALA A 13 -0.39 -5.45 -4.15
CA ALA A 13 -0.39 -4.79 -5.46
C ALA A 13 0.95 -4.11 -5.75
N TYR A 14 1.56 -3.41 -4.79
CA TYR A 14 2.87 -2.79 -4.97
C TYR A 14 4.03 -3.78 -5.08
N LYS A 15 3.86 -5.02 -4.58
CA LYS A 15 4.85 -6.10 -4.65
C LYS A 15 4.74 -6.91 -5.94
N ASN A 16 3.52 -7.13 -6.45
CA ASN A 16 3.27 -8.10 -7.52
C ASN A 16 2.59 -7.50 -8.76
N GLY A 17 2.02 -6.30 -8.65
CA GLY A 17 1.15 -5.70 -9.66
C GLY A 17 1.88 -4.85 -10.71
N ASP A 18 3.19 -4.66 -10.62
CA ASP A 18 3.92 -3.78 -11.54
C ASP A 18 3.79 -4.20 -13.00
N LYS A 19 3.94 -5.50 -13.26
CA LYS A 19 3.73 -6.03 -14.60
C LYS A 19 2.29 -5.83 -15.08
N THR A 20 1.30 -6.03 -14.21
CA THR A 20 -0.11 -5.84 -14.56
C THR A 20 -0.43 -4.37 -14.85
N ALA A 21 0.19 -3.44 -14.12
CA ALA A 21 0.05 -2.01 -14.40
C ALA A 21 0.67 -1.64 -15.76
N ASP A 22 1.89 -2.13 -16.03
CA ASP A 22 2.59 -1.91 -17.29
C ASP A 22 1.84 -2.51 -18.49
N ASP A 23 1.32 -3.74 -18.37
CA ASP A 23 0.49 -4.41 -19.39
C ASP A 23 -0.83 -3.65 -19.69
N LEU A 24 -1.25 -2.74 -18.80
CA LEU A 24 -2.42 -1.87 -18.95
C LEU A 24 -2.03 -0.40 -19.27
N ASP A 25 -0.79 -0.15 -19.69
CA ASP A 25 -0.23 1.16 -20.03
C ASP A 25 -0.14 2.17 -18.84
N TYR A 26 -0.16 1.67 -17.60
CA TYR A 26 0.12 2.49 -16.41
C TYR A 26 1.59 2.39 -16.01
N VAL A 27 2.19 3.53 -15.65
CA VAL A 27 3.58 3.57 -15.16
C VAL A 27 3.66 3.10 -13.71
N PRO A 28 4.36 1.99 -13.40
CA PRO A 28 4.55 1.56 -12.02
C PRO A 28 5.36 2.58 -11.23
N MET A 29 4.97 2.85 -9.99
CA MET A 29 5.71 3.77 -9.14
C MET A 29 7.12 3.24 -8.83
N PRO A 30 8.15 4.11 -8.77
CA PRO A 30 9.48 3.72 -8.34
C PRO A 30 9.47 3.09 -6.93
N PRO A 31 10.39 2.17 -6.61
CA PRO A 31 10.48 1.54 -5.29
C PRO A 31 10.52 2.54 -4.13
N SER A 32 11.27 3.65 -4.29
CA SER A 32 11.39 4.70 -3.28
C SER A 32 10.05 5.35 -2.92
N VAL A 33 9.15 5.52 -3.90
CA VAL A 33 7.82 6.11 -3.69
C VAL A 33 6.92 5.11 -2.95
N LYS A 34 6.94 3.83 -3.35
CA LYS A 34 6.18 2.78 -2.66
C LYS A 34 6.62 2.63 -1.20
N ASP A 35 7.91 2.73 -0.92
CA ASP A 35 8.44 2.67 0.45
C ASP A 35 8.06 3.90 1.28
N ALA A 36 8.04 5.09 0.68
CA ALA A 36 7.51 6.29 1.34
C ALA A 36 6.03 6.13 1.69
N ILE A 37 5.23 5.55 0.78
CA ILE A 37 3.81 5.26 1.03
C ILE A 37 3.65 4.25 2.18
N ARG A 38 4.39 3.13 2.18
CA ARG A 38 4.37 2.15 3.28
C ARG A 38 4.72 2.79 4.63
N LYS A 39 5.76 3.65 4.67
CA LYS A 39 6.13 4.39 5.88
C LYS A 39 5.00 5.31 6.36
N SER A 40 4.28 5.95 5.43
CA SER A 40 3.16 6.83 5.78
C SER A 40 1.99 6.10 6.45
N TRP A 41 1.82 4.79 6.18
CA TRP A 41 0.72 4.01 6.76
C TRP A 41 0.84 3.83 8.28
N ALA A 42 2.02 4.06 8.88
CA ALA A 42 2.18 4.12 10.33
C ALA A 42 1.32 5.23 10.98
N ASN A 43 0.92 6.24 10.21
CA ASN A 43 0.03 7.31 10.67
C ASN A 43 -1.46 6.94 10.57
N ILE A 44 -1.81 5.83 9.93
CA ILE A 44 -3.18 5.34 9.83
C ILE A 44 -3.52 4.60 11.13
N LYS A 45 -4.45 5.17 11.89
CA LYS A 45 -4.81 4.73 13.23
C LYS A 45 -6.29 4.35 13.32
N ASP A 46 -6.63 3.47 14.25
CA ASP A 46 -8.01 3.19 14.63
C ASP A 46 -8.60 4.31 15.51
N GLY A 47 -9.87 4.16 15.92
CA GLY A 47 -10.54 5.13 16.78
C GLY A 47 -9.92 5.26 18.18
N ALA A 48 -9.05 4.34 18.59
CA ALA A 48 -8.28 4.39 19.84
C ALA A 48 -6.88 4.99 19.64
N GLY A 49 -6.52 5.42 18.43
CA GLY A 49 -5.22 5.99 18.10
C GLY A 49 -4.11 4.96 17.90
N LYS A 50 -4.44 3.66 17.85
CA LYS A 50 -3.47 2.60 17.60
C LYS A 50 -3.22 2.45 16.10
N PRO A 51 -1.96 2.35 15.64
CA PRO A 51 -1.66 2.09 14.24
C PRO A 51 -2.32 0.80 13.74
N ILE A 52 -2.83 0.82 12.52
CA ILE A 52 -3.44 -0.34 11.88
C ILE A 52 -2.33 -1.23 11.30
N ALA A 53 -2.22 -2.46 11.81
CA ALA A 53 -1.30 -3.47 11.28
C ALA A 53 -1.79 -4.01 9.92
N TYR A 54 -0.86 -4.28 9.00
CA TYR A 54 -1.12 -4.83 7.68
C TYR A 54 -0.02 -5.82 7.28
#